data_AF-A0A373UIY2-F1
#
_entry.id   AF-A0A373UIY2-F1
#
_cell.length_a   1.000
_cell.length_b   1.000
_cell.length_c   1.000
_cell.angle_alpha   90.00
_cell.angle_beta   90.00
_cell.angle_gamma   90.00
#
_symmetry.space_group_name_H-M   'P 1'
#
loop_
_entity.id
_entity.type
_entity.pdbx_description
1 polymer ?
#
loop_
_entity_poly.entity_id
_entity_poly.type
_entity_poly.pdbx_seq_one_letter_code
_entity_poly.pdbx_strand_id
1 'polypeptide(L)'
;MFGDENIIELKVDDSNIKTFIDKLVHLFFCSCKFHCFTDGNKRIAITLTADFLLRNGYMGIANVYFREMENISYHVAAGHIDEELLTELMTAILDNTYDNDEALKLKLFNAISVEEQFYE
;
A
#
# COMPACT_ATOMS: atom_id res chain seq x y z
N MET A 1 -2.79 -20.65 -38.77
CA MET A 1 -2.69 -19.29 -38.22
C MET A 1 -3.15 -19.42 -36.77
N PHE A 2 -2.20 -19.55 -35.85
CA PHE A 2 -2.47 -19.77 -34.43
C PHE A 2 -3.03 -18.46 -33.86
N GLY A 3 -4.29 -18.47 -33.45
CA GLY A 3 -4.89 -17.43 -32.62
C GLY A 3 -5.19 -18.07 -31.28
N ASP A 4 -4.22 -18.05 -30.38
CA ASP A 4 -4.37 -18.48 -28.99
C ASP A 4 -5.37 -17.56 -28.29
N GLU A 5 -6.64 -17.94 -28.29
CA GLU A 5 -7.64 -17.42 -27.36
C GLU A 5 -7.55 -18.18 -26.03
N ASN A 6 -6.35 -18.14 -25.42
CA ASN A 6 -6.19 -18.30 -23.98
C ASN A 6 -6.43 -16.92 -23.36
N ILE A 7 -7.69 -16.49 -23.31
CA ILE A 7 -8.10 -15.48 -22.33
C ILE A 7 -7.91 -16.16 -20.98
N ILE A 8 -6.82 -15.82 -20.31
CA ILE A 8 -6.55 -16.26 -18.94
C ILE A 8 -7.69 -15.69 -18.10
N GLU A 9 -8.70 -16.51 -17.79
CA GLU A 9 -9.56 -16.28 -16.65
C GLU A 9 -8.65 -16.21 -15.43
N LEU A 10 -8.31 -15.00 -15.00
CA LEU A 10 -7.74 -14.75 -13.69
C LEU A 10 -8.82 -15.07 -12.67
N LYS A 11 -9.01 -16.37 -12.37
CA LYS A 11 -9.72 -16.80 -11.19
C LYS A 11 -8.98 -16.21 -9.99
N VAL A 12 -9.61 -15.20 -9.39
CA VAL A 12 -9.26 -14.63 -8.11
C VAL A 12 -9.57 -15.70 -7.06
N ASP A 13 -8.64 -16.64 -6.92
CA ASP A 13 -8.55 -17.51 -5.76
C ASP A 13 -8.04 -16.64 -4.59
N ASP A 14 -8.60 -16.73 -3.40
CA ASP A 14 -8.19 -15.92 -2.22
C ASP A 14 -6.69 -16.02 -1.92
N SER A 15 -6.06 -17.13 -2.34
CA SER A 15 -4.61 -17.34 -2.27
C SER A 15 -3.80 -16.36 -3.15
N ASN A 16 -4.37 -15.92 -4.28
CA ASN A 16 -3.77 -14.93 -5.17
C ASN A 16 -3.85 -13.52 -4.60
N ILE A 17 -4.95 -13.16 -3.91
CA ILE A 17 -5.10 -11.86 -3.25
C ILE A 17 -4.07 -11.73 -2.13
N LYS A 18 -3.94 -12.76 -1.27
CA LYS A 18 -2.93 -12.75 -0.21
C LYS A 18 -1.53 -12.57 -0.78
N THR A 19 -1.20 -13.30 -1.84
CA THR A 19 0.09 -13.19 -2.54
C THR A 19 0.28 -11.83 -3.22
N PHE A 20 -0.80 -11.21 -3.70
CA PHE A 20 -0.77 -9.89 -4.34
C PHE A 20 -0.48 -8.78 -3.33
N ILE A 21 -1.22 -8.77 -2.22
CA ILE A 21 -1.01 -7.83 -1.12
C ILE A 21 0.41 -7.96 -0.57
N ASP A 22 0.87 -9.18 -0.30
CA ASP A 22 2.22 -9.41 0.22
C ASP A 22 3.29 -8.79 -0.72
N LYS A 23 3.12 -8.93 -2.05
CA LYS A 23 4.02 -8.31 -3.04
C LYS A 23 3.92 -6.77 -3.07
N LEU A 24 2.71 -6.23 -3.01
CA LEU A 24 2.46 -4.79 -3.02
C LEU A 24 3.08 -4.11 -1.80
N VAL A 25 2.83 -4.67 -0.61
CA VAL A 25 3.36 -4.21 0.68
C VAL A 25 4.87 -4.26 0.66
N HIS A 26 5.44 -5.40 0.29
CA HIS A 26 6.89 -5.58 0.25
C HIS A 26 7.56 -4.59 -0.72
N LEU A 27 6.98 -4.40 -1.91
CA LEU A 27 7.46 -3.41 -2.89
C LEU A 27 7.43 -1.99 -2.32
N PHE A 28 6.35 -1.60 -1.66
CA PHE A 28 6.20 -0.28 -1.06
C PHE A 28 7.19 -0.05 0.09
N PHE A 29 7.23 -1.00 1.02
CA PHE A 29 8.02 -0.91 2.24
C PHE A 29 9.51 -0.84 1.93
N CYS A 30 9.99 -1.71 1.04
CA CYS A 30 11.36 -1.67 0.56
C CYS A 30 11.69 -0.35 -0.14
N SER A 31 10.82 0.12 -1.02
CA SER A 31 11.03 1.37 -1.76
C SER A 31 11.07 2.60 -0.84
N CYS A 32 10.33 2.58 0.28
CA CYS A 32 10.37 3.64 1.28
C CYS A 32 11.62 3.57 2.17
N LYS A 33 12.02 2.39 2.64
CA LYS A 33 13.08 2.19 3.64
C LYS A 33 14.50 2.23 3.07
N PHE A 34 14.72 1.69 1.86
CA PHE A 34 16.09 1.45 1.38
C PHE A 34 16.80 2.68 0.82
N HIS A 35 16.19 3.88 0.89
CA HIS A 35 16.79 5.15 0.43
C HIS A 35 17.53 5.00 -0.91
N CYS A 36 16.94 4.26 -1.86
CA CYS A 36 17.57 3.93 -3.14
C CYS A 36 17.97 5.18 -3.95
N PHE A 37 17.39 6.34 -3.60
CA PHE A 37 17.63 7.62 -4.24
C PHE A 37 18.01 8.70 -3.22
N THR A 38 18.84 9.64 -3.67
CA THR A 38 19.33 10.80 -2.89
C THR A 38 18.19 11.69 -2.39
N ASP A 39 17.08 11.74 -3.13
CA ASP A 39 15.79 12.32 -2.75
C ASP A 39 14.67 11.62 -3.55
N GLY A 40 13.44 11.63 -3.06
CA GLY A 40 12.27 11.16 -3.80
C GLY A 40 11.85 9.71 -3.55
N ASN A 41 12.41 9.02 -2.55
CA ASN A 41 12.04 7.62 -2.22
C ASN A 41 10.52 7.46 -2.00
N LYS A 42 9.86 8.44 -1.37
CA LYS A 42 8.40 8.47 -1.21
C LYS A 42 7.66 8.53 -2.56
N ARG A 43 8.09 9.40 -3.47
CA ARG A 43 7.50 9.55 -4.81
C ARG A 43 7.66 8.27 -5.64
N ILE A 44 8.83 7.63 -5.54
CA ILE A 44 9.14 6.41 -6.29
C ILE A 44 8.35 5.22 -5.73
N ALA A 45 8.26 5.09 -4.39
CA ALA A 45 7.44 4.07 -3.75
C ALA A 45 5.99 4.15 -4.23
N ILE A 46 5.34 5.32 -4.07
CA ILE A 46 3.94 5.53 -4.48
C ILE A 46 3.74 5.29 -5.97
N THR A 47 4.66 5.75 -6.82
CA THR A 47 4.52 5.61 -8.28
C THR A 47 4.67 4.15 -8.72
N LEU A 48 5.65 3.42 -8.17
CA LEU A 48 5.89 2.01 -8.49
C LEU A 48 4.69 1.14 -8.11
N THR A 49 4.14 1.35 -6.92
CA THR A 49 2.99 0.57 -6.44
C THR A 49 1.69 1.01 -7.10
N ALA A 50 1.53 2.27 -7.48
CA ALA A 50 0.42 2.71 -8.34
C ALA A 50 0.47 2.06 -9.73
N ASP A 51 1.65 1.96 -10.36
CA ASP A 51 1.82 1.24 -11.64
C ASP A 51 1.53 -0.26 -11.48
N PHE A 52 1.97 -0.87 -10.38
CA PHE A 52 1.64 -2.26 -10.05
C PHE A 52 0.13 -2.47 -9.91
N LEU A 53 -0.58 -1.57 -9.21
CA LEU A 53 -2.03 -1.61 -9.06
C LEU A 53 -2.76 -1.43 -10.41
N LEU A 54 -2.32 -0.46 -11.21
CA LEU A 54 -2.85 -0.21 -12.55
C LEU A 54 -2.75 -1.45 -13.45
N ARG A 55 -1.57 -2.08 -13.50
CA ARG A 55 -1.33 -3.29 -14.31
C ARG A 55 -2.18 -4.49 -13.89
N ASN A 56 -2.67 -4.50 -12.65
CA ASN A 56 -3.49 -5.57 -12.10
C ASN A 56 -4.98 -5.19 -11.99
N GLY A 57 -5.41 -4.07 -12.59
CA GLY A 57 -6.83 -3.71 -12.70
C GLY A 57 -7.44 -2.93 -11.53
N TYR A 58 -6.63 -2.45 -10.58
CA TYR A 58 -7.09 -1.75 -9.37
C TYR A 58 -7.31 -0.23 -9.55
N MET A 59 -7.78 0.21 -10.73
CA MET A 59 -7.98 1.65 -10.99
C MET A 59 -9.10 2.28 -10.17
N GLY A 60 -10.07 1.49 -9.70
CA GLY A 60 -11.20 1.97 -8.90
C GLY A 60 -10.79 2.55 -7.54
N ILE A 61 -9.63 2.17 -7.01
CA ILE A 61 -9.15 2.62 -5.70
C ILE A 61 -8.11 3.75 -5.79
N ALA A 62 -7.79 4.24 -7.00
CA ALA A 62 -6.71 5.19 -7.23
C ALA A 62 -6.84 6.48 -6.38
N ASN A 63 -8.06 7.03 -6.26
CA ASN A 63 -8.30 8.24 -5.48
C ASN A 63 -7.98 8.06 -3.99
N VAL A 64 -8.45 6.96 -3.39
CA VAL A 64 -8.17 6.64 -1.98
C VAL A 64 -6.69 6.32 -1.82
N TYR A 65 -6.13 5.53 -2.73
CA TYR A 65 -4.73 5.16 -2.73
C TYR A 65 -3.80 6.37 -2.69
N PHE A 66 -3.90 7.29 -3.66
CA PHE A 66 -3.00 8.45 -3.68
C PHE A 66 -3.17 9.37 -2.48
N ARG A 67 -4.41 9.54 -2.00
CA ARG A 67 -4.72 10.37 -0.82
C ARG A 67 -4.08 9.83 0.45
N GLU A 68 -4.22 8.53 0.70
CA GLU A 68 -3.74 7.93 1.95
C GLU A 68 -2.25 7.61 1.91
N MET A 69 -1.74 7.12 0.76
CA MET A 69 -0.37 6.64 0.66
C MET A 69 0.67 7.75 0.77
N GLU A 70 0.32 9.02 0.51
CA GLU A 70 1.21 10.14 0.77
C GLU A 70 1.55 10.24 2.26
N ASN A 71 0.55 10.25 3.14
CA ASN A 71 0.76 10.32 4.58
C ASN A 71 1.35 9.02 5.15
N ILE A 72 0.86 7.87 4.69
CA ILE A 72 1.40 6.55 5.10
C ILE A 72 2.89 6.44 4.73
N SER A 73 3.30 6.90 3.55
CA SER A 73 4.71 6.83 3.12
C SER A 73 5.65 7.56 4.07
N TYR A 74 5.22 8.70 4.63
CA TYR A 74 6.00 9.47 5.58
C TYR A 74 6.23 8.69 6.87
N HIS A 75 5.17 8.12 7.43
CA HIS A 75 5.24 7.38 8.68
C HIS A 75 5.88 5.99 8.56
N VAL A 76 5.81 5.35 7.38
CA VAL A 76 6.61 4.15 7.07
C VAL A 76 8.10 4.49 7.06
N ALA A 77 8.49 5.61 6.42
CA ALA A 77 9.88 6.05 6.38
C ALA A 77 10.41 6.43 7.79
N ALA A 78 9.58 7.09 8.60
CA ALA A 78 9.88 7.39 10.01
C ALA A 78 9.92 6.14 10.90
N GLY A 79 9.37 5.01 10.45
CA GLY A 79 9.34 3.76 11.20
C GLY A 79 8.19 3.64 12.21
N HIS A 80 7.20 4.53 12.14
CA HIS A 80 5.98 4.47 12.96
C HIS A 80 4.99 3.44 12.44
N ILE A 81 4.99 3.19 11.12
CA ILE A 81 4.19 2.15 10.48
C ILE A 81 5.12 0.99 10.11
N ASP A 82 4.88 -0.16 10.71
CA ASP A 82 5.56 -1.42 10.39
C ASP A 82 4.88 -2.14 9.22
N GLU A 83 5.48 -3.26 8.77
CA GLU A 83 5.00 -4.03 7.62
C GLU A 83 3.62 -4.67 7.89
N GLU A 84 3.31 -5.00 9.14
CA GLU A 84 2.02 -5.58 9.55
C GLU A 84 0.90 -4.54 9.44
N LEU A 85 1.07 -3.36 10.07
CA LEU A 85 0.10 -2.27 9.95
C LEU A 85 -0.03 -1.77 8.51
N LEU A 86 1.07 -1.72 7.75
CA LEU A 86 1.02 -1.39 6.33
C LEU A 86 0.18 -2.40 5.53
N THR A 87 0.27 -3.69 5.86
CA THR A 87 -0.53 -4.73 5.22
C THR A 87 -2.02 -4.53 5.47
N GLU A 88 -2.42 -4.23 6.71
CA GLU A 88 -3.81 -3.92 7.05
C GLU A 88 -4.33 -2.69 6.30
N LEU A 89 -3.54 -1.61 6.28
CA LEU A 89 -3.87 -0.37 5.58
C LEU A 89 -4.06 -0.59 4.07
N MET A 90 -3.11 -1.27 3.43
CA MET A 90 -3.19 -1.55 2.00
C MET A 90 -4.37 -2.47 1.66
N THR A 91 -4.63 -3.48 2.49
CA THR A 91 -5.79 -4.37 2.31
C THR A 91 -7.09 -3.58 2.36
N ALA A 92 -7.28 -2.73 3.38
CA ALA A 92 -8.47 -1.90 3.50
C ALA A 92 -8.64 -0.90 2.34
N ILE A 93 -7.54 -0.39 1.78
CA ILE A 93 -7.58 0.45 0.58
C ILE A 93 -8.01 -0.36 -0.65
N LEU A 94 -7.50 -1.58 -0.84
CA LEU A 94 -7.87 -2.43 -1.97
C LEU A 94 -9.34 -2.88 -1.91
N ASP A 95 -9.81 -3.19 -0.71
CA ASP A 95 -11.20 -3.58 -0.47
C ASP A 95 -12.15 -2.38 -0.45
N ASN A 96 -11.62 -1.16 -0.58
CA ASN A 96 -12.35 0.10 -0.51
C ASN A 96 -13.16 0.27 0.80
N THR A 97 -12.66 -0.32 1.89
CA THR A 97 -13.24 -0.29 3.23
C THR A 97 -12.55 0.72 4.15
N TYR A 98 -11.36 1.20 3.79
CA TYR A 98 -10.55 2.12 4.60
C TYR A 98 -11.34 3.31 5.15
N ASP A 99 -12.19 3.94 4.34
CA ASP A 99 -12.94 5.12 4.78
C ASP A 99 -13.94 4.84 5.91
N ASN A 100 -14.41 3.60 6.03
CA ASN A 100 -15.38 3.17 7.04
C ASN A 100 -14.75 2.37 8.20
N ASP A 101 -13.46 2.07 8.12
CA ASP A 101 -12.74 1.30 9.15
C ASP A 101 -12.19 2.22 10.24
N GLU A 102 -13.06 2.58 11.19
CA GLU A 102 -12.69 3.43 12.34
C GLU A 102 -11.61 2.79 13.23
N ALA A 103 -11.62 1.46 13.37
CA ALA A 103 -10.66 0.75 14.20
C ALA A 103 -9.25 0.84 13.60
N LEU A 104 -9.14 0.65 12.28
CA LEU A 104 -7.88 0.78 11.57
C LEU A 104 -7.38 2.22 11.56
N LYS A 105 -8.26 3.21 11.38
CA LYS A 105 -7.92 4.63 11.50
C LYS A 105 -7.40 4.99 12.90
N LEU A 106 -8.00 4.43 13.95
CA LEU A 106 -7.52 4.61 15.32
C LEU A 106 -6.16 3.94 15.54
N LYS A 107 -5.94 2.75 14.97
CA LYS A 107 -4.63 2.06 15.01
C LYS A 107 -3.55 2.89 14.31
N LEU A 108 -3.85 3.44 13.14
CA LEU A 108 -2.97 4.36 12.43
C LEU A 108 -2.69 5.62 13.26
N PHE A 109 -3.72 6.23 13.85
CA PHE A 109 -3.56 7.40 14.73
C PHE A 109 -2.60 7.12 15.89
N ASN A 110 -2.81 6.02 16.62
CA ASN A 110 -1.94 5.66 17.74
C ASN A 110 -0.49 5.41 17.30
N ALA A 111 -0.28 4.81 16.12
CA ALA A 111 1.05 4.58 15.58
C ALA A 111 1.78 5.89 15.29
N ILE A 112 1.08 6.90 14.77
CA ILE A 112 1.68 8.18 14.37
C ILE A 112 1.79 9.18 15.53
N SER A 113 0.93 9.09 16.56
CA SER A 113 0.94 9.98 17.73
C SER A 113 2.13 9.77 18.68
N VAL A 114 2.95 8.73 18.48
CA VAL A 114 4.16 8.50 19.28
C VAL A 114 5.17 9.65 19.14
N GLU A 115 5.09 10.45 18.07
CA GLU A 115 5.91 11.65 17.86
C GLU A 115 5.63 12.79 18.86
N GLU A 116 4.43 12.87 19.45
CA GLU A 116 4.02 14.02 20.28
C GLU A 116 4.46 13.94 21.76
N GLN A 117 4.92 12.79 22.26
CA GLN A 117 5.19 12.60 23.69
C GLN A 117 6.63 12.90 24.15
N PHE A 118 7.52 13.39 23.28
CA PHE A 118 8.93 13.68 23.62
C PHE A 118 9.26 15.16 23.90
N TYR A 119 8.25 15.98 24.20
CA TYR A 119 8.44 17.34 24.72
C TYR A 119 7.72 17.52 26.07
N GLU A 120 8.30 16.99 27.14
CA GLU A 120 8.12 17.46 28.52
C GLU A 120 9.49 17.79 29.14
#